data_AF-A0A0M4E4Y2-F1
#
_entry.id   AF-A0A0M4E4Y2-F1
#
_cell.length_a   1.000
_cell.length_b   1.000
_cell.length_c   1.000
_cell.angle_alpha   90.00
_cell.angle_beta   90.00
_cell.angle_gamma   90.00
#
_symmetry.space_group_name_H-M   'P 1'
#
loop_
_entity.id
_entity.type
_entity.pdbx_description
1 polymer ?
#
loop_
_entity_poly.entity_id
_entity_poly.type
_entity_poly.pdbx_seq_one_letter_code
_entity_poly.pdbx_strand_id
1 'polypeptide(L)'
;MADKVKVLSIGDPDEDDVPDIVKKVIPIDATPELLTHLAKLLLGTRKAPEIVDDWDLLDCFEATNIERPNKPKRYGFHCNGKDIPHVLISARTYDAKWMFNRVKQRLSEEKWVSENVIETPLKNKPIGVEYGCDIYIQNIVSDCLDEHREQMINYVTFLHQEHVKNK
;
A
#
# COMPACT_ATOMS: atom_id res chain seq x y z
N MET A 1 0.95 51.68 -6.60
CA MET A 1 2.10 50.85 -6.18
C MET A 1 1.63 49.41 -6.24
N ALA A 2 2.37 48.57 -6.96
CA ALA A 2 1.93 47.25 -7.41
C ALA A 2 1.82 46.24 -6.26
N ASP A 3 0.69 45.53 -6.24
CA ASP A 3 0.40 44.47 -5.28
C ASP A 3 1.27 43.24 -5.60
N LYS A 4 2.00 42.76 -4.60
CA LYS A 4 3.01 41.72 -4.76
C LYS A 4 2.32 40.35 -4.70
N VAL A 5 2.02 39.77 -5.86
CA VAL A 5 1.45 38.42 -5.98
C VAL A 5 2.42 37.41 -5.35
N LYS A 6 2.00 36.80 -4.23
CA LYS A 6 2.73 35.74 -3.54
C LYS A 6 2.43 34.42 -4.25
N VAL A 7 3.30 34.03 -5.18
CA VAL A 7 3.22 32.75 -5.88
C VAL A 7 3.77 31.67 -4.97
N LEU A 8 2.97 30.63 -4.69
CA LEU A 8 3.38 29.43 -3.94
C LEU A 8 4.45 28.69 -4.74
N SER A 9 5.68 28.72 -4.24
CA SER A 9 6.79 27.88 -4.73
C SER A 9 6.61 26.49 -4.11
N ILE A 10 6.29 25.48 -4.92
CA ILE A 10 6.32 24.08 -4.49
C ILE A 10 7.70 23.55 -4.83
N GLY A 11 8.49 23.24 -3.80
CA GLY A 11 9.81 22.63 -3.93
C GLY A 11 10.89 23.41 -3.20
N ASP A 12 10.93 23.29 -1.87
CA ASP A 12 12.19 23.38 -1.12
C ASP A 12 12.34 22.06 -0.34
N PRO A 13 13.50 21.37 -0.44
CA PRO A 13 13.75 20.12 0.24
C PRO A 13 14.41 20.42 1.59
N ASP A 14 13.61 20.79 2.58
CA ASP A 14 14.03 20.63 3.98
C ASP A 14 13.35 19.36 4.49
N GLU A 15 14.11 18.26 4.40
CA GLU A 15 13.91 17.07 5.21
C GLU A 15 13.92 17.47 6.71
N ASP A 16 13.23 16.67 7.51
CA ASP A 16 13.19 16.72 8.99
C ASP A 16 12.28 17.80 9.60
N ASP A 17 10.99 17.48 9.68
CA ASP A 17 10.21 17.53 10.93
C ASP A 17 8.74 17.18 10.63
N VAL A 18 8.42 15.89 10.52
CA VAL A 18 7.02 15.44 10.59
C VAL A 18 6.65 15.30 12.07
N PRO A 19 5.73 16.12 12.63
CA PRO A 19 5.38 16.03 14.04
C PRO A 19 4.78 14.66 14.37
N ASP A 20 5.10 14.15 15.56
CA ASP A 20 4.61 12.91 16.19
C ASP A 20 3.07 12.79 16.33
N ILE A 21 2.31 13.72 15.76
CA ILE A 21 0.85 13.91 15.92
C ILE A 21 0.03 12.93 15.08
N VAL A 22 0.64 12.14 14.19
CA VAL A 22 -0.10 11.23 13.28
C VAL A 22 -0.61 9.95 13.98
N LYS A 23 -0.40 9.76 15.29
CA LYS A 23 -0.75 8.53 16.03
C LYS A 23 -2.21 8.41 16.50
N LYS A 24 -3.19 8.80 15.68
CA LYS A 24 -4.56 8.29 15.83
C LYS A 24 -5.11 7.90 14.47
N VAL A 25 -4.95 6.62 14.15
CA VAL A 25 -5.70 5.93 13.10
C VAL A 25 -7.17 6.01 13.52
N ILE A 26 -7.89 6.96 12.93
CA ILE A 26 -9.35 6.91 12.95
C ILE A 26 -9.70 5.74 12.03
N PRO A 27 -10.44 4.72 12.48
CA PRO A 27 -11.03 3.76 11.55
C PRO A 27 -12.04 4.54 10.73
N ILE A 28 -11.61 5.00 9.55
CA ILE A 28 -12.49 5.73 8.65
C ILE A 28 -13.34 4.67 7.94
N ASP A 29 -14.48 4.33 8.53
CA ASP A 29 -15.66 3.98 7.73
C ASP A 29 -15.99 5.24 6.93
N ALA A 30 -15.42 5.32 5.73
CA ALA A 30 -15.44 6.53 4.92
C ALA A 30 -16.86 6.73 4.40
N THR A 31 -17.65 7.52 5.12
CA THR A 31 -18.96 7.91 4.62
C THR A 31 -18.77 8.66 3.30
N PRO A 32 -19.68 8.47 2.33
CA PRO A 32 -19.56 9.12 1.02
C PRO A 32 -19.49 10.66 1.12
N GLU A 33 -20.05 11.27 2.18
CA GLU A 33 -19.89 12.71 2.43
C GLU A 33 -18.44 13.09 2.75
N LEU A 34 -17.73 12.29 3.55
CA LEU A 34 -16.33 12.52 3.88
C LEU A 34 -15.45 12.41 2.63
N LEU A 35 -15.67 11.38 1.82
CA LEU A 35 -14.94 11.21 0.55
C LEU A 35 -15.19 12.38 -0.41
N THR A 36 -16.43 12.83 -0.53
CA THR A 36 -16.82 14.00 -1.32
C THR A 36 -16.14 15.27 -0.82
N HIS A 37 -16.04 15.43 0.50
CA HIS A 37 -15.36 16.56 1.13
C HIS A 37 -13.84 16.54 0.86
N LEU A 38 -13.20 15.39 1.07
CA LEU A 38 -11.77 15.19 0.80
C LEU A 38 -11.44 15.38 -0.68
N ALA A 39 -12.27 14.89 -1.60
CA ALA A 39 -12.08 15.08 -3.04
C ALA A 39 -12.10 16.56 -3.43
N LYS A 40 -13.05 17.35 -2.88
CA LYS A 40 -13.09 18.81 -3.10
C LYS A 40 -11.85 19.52 -2.55
N LEU A 41 -11.38 19.10 -1.37
CA LEU A 41 -10.20 19.66 -0.72
C LEU A 41 -8.94 19.40 -1.53
N LEU A 42 -8.70 18.15 -1.93
CA LEU A 42 -7.50 17.74 -2.64
C LEU A 42 -7.44 18.31 -4.06
N LEU A 43 -8.59 18.40 -4.75
CA LEU A 43 -8.64 18.84 -6.15
C LEU A 43 -8.89 20.34 -6.30
N GLY A 44 -9.19 21.05 -5.21
CA GLY A 44 -9.53 22.48 -5.24
C GLY A 44 -10.79 22.81 -6.05
N THR A 45 -11.62 21.81 -6.37
CA THR A 45 -12.79 21.97 -7.22
C THR A 45 -14.03 22.37 -6.42
N ARG A 46 -14.86 23.28 -6.97
CA ARG A 46 -16.14 23.68 -6.36
C ARG A 46 -17.16 22.53 -6.32
N LYS A 47 -17.08 21.62 -7.28
CA LYS A 47 -17.88 20.38 -7.33
C LYS A 47 -16.94 19.21 -7.07
N ALA A 48 -17.37 18.26 -6.23
CA ALA A 48 -16.65 17.01 -6.14
C ALA A 48 -16.72 16.33 -7.52
N PRO A 49 -15.60 15.79 -8.03
CA PRO A 49 -15.70 14.90 -9.18
C PRO A 49 -16.56 13.70 -8.79
N GLU A 50 -17.13 13.07 -9.81
CA GLU A 50 -17.66 11.73 -9.65
C GLU A 50 -16.50 10.81 -9.27
N ILE A 51 -16.64 10.12 -8.14
CA ILE A 51 -15.69 9.10 -7.72
C ILE A 51 -16.08 7.83 -8.48
N VAL A 52 -15.31 7.51 -9.52
CA VAL A 52 -15.45 6.27 -10.26
C VAL A 52 -14.42 5.29 -9.70
N ASP A 53 -14.89 4.17 -9.16
CA ASP A 53 -14.03 3.07 -8.72
C ASP A 53 -13.48 2.32 -9.94
N ASP A 54 -12.44 2.87 -10.55
CA ASP A 54 -11.71 2.22 -11.63
C ASP A 54 -10.50 1.46 -11.09
N TRP A 55 -10.75 0.21 -10.67
CA TRP A 55 -9.73 -0.69 -10.13
C TRP A 55 -8.65 -1.06 -11.15
N ASP A 56 -8.87 -0.82 -12.44
CA ASP A 56 -7.89 -1.09 -13.49
C ASP A 56 -6.83 0.01 -13.59
N LEU A 57 -7.06 1.17 -12.98
CA LEU A 57 -6.05 2.23 -12.84
C LEU A 57 -5.04 1.95 -11.72
N LEU A 58 -5.37 1.04 -10.80
CA LEU A 58 -4.49 0.66 -9.71
C LEU A 58 -3.55 -0.46 -10.12
N ASP A 59 -2.31 -0.31 -9.68
CA ASP A 59 -1.35 -1.40 -9.68
C ASP A 59 -1.92 -2.62 -8.92
N CYS A 60 -1.48 -3.80 -9.31
CA CYS A 60 -1.84 -5.06 -8.69
C CYS A 60 -0.58 -5.73 -8.14
N PHE A 61 -0.59 -6.10 -6.87
CA PHE A 61 0.44 -6.93 -6.26
C PHE A 61 -0.13 -8.31 -5.94
N GLU A 62 0.53 -9.35 -6.41
CA GLU A 62 0.03 -10.73 -6.29
C GLU A 62 1.08 -11.64 -5.66
N ALA A 63 0.64 -12.48 -4.73
CA ALA A 63 1.43 -13.59 -4.22
C ALA A 63 0.78 -14.90 -4.62
N THR A 64 1.60 -15.87 -5.03
CA THR A 64 1.15 -17.10 -5.65
C THR A 64 1.85 -18.31 -5.08
N ASN A 65 1.17 -19.45 -5.18
CA ASN A 65 1.72 -20.74 -4.83
C ASN A 65 2.28 -21.43 -6.09
N ILE A 66 3.54 -21.85 -6.03
CA ILE A 66 4.19 -22.62 -7.09
C ILE A 66 4.44 -24.03 -6.56
N GLU A 67 3.53 -24.95 -6.87
CA GLU A 67 3.67 -26.37 -6.54
C GLU A 67 4.35 -27.13 -7.68
N ARG A 68 5.28 -28.02 -7.32
CA ARG A 68 5.96 -28.89 -8.27
C ARG A 68 6.06 -30.29 -7.65
N PRO A 69 5.76 -31.36 -8.42
CA PRO A 69 5.88 -32.72 -7.92
C PRO A 69 7.28 -32.98 -7.34
N ASN A 70 7.34 -33.55 -6.15
CA ASN A 70 8.57 -33.93 -5.44
C ASN A 70 9.58 -32.79 -5.20
N LYS A 71 9.14 -31.53 -5.20
CA LYS A 71 9.97 -30.37 -4.86
C LYS A 71 9.37 -29.58 -3.71
N PRO A 72 10.19 -28.84 -2.94
CA PRO A 72 9.67 -27.93 -1.94
C PRO A 72 8.70 -26.92 -2.57
N LYS A 73 7.63 -26.61 -1.84
CA LYS A 73 6.68 -25.57 -2.19
C LYS A 73 7.38 -24.22 -2.28
N ARG A 74 7.01 -23.41 -3.26
CA ARG A 74 7.58 -22.08 -3.51
C ARG A 74 6.47 -21.04 -3.57
N TYR A 75 6.83 -19.80 -3.25
CA TYR A 75 5.93 -18.66 -3.33
C TYR A 75 6.52 -17.61 -4.26
N GLY A 76 5.74 -17.19 -5.26
CA GLY A 76 6.11 -16.14 -6.19
C GLY A 76 5.39 -14.83 -5.87
N PHE A 77 6.10 -13.71 -6.04
CA PHE A 77 5.56 -12.36 -5.84
C PHE A 77 5.64 -11.56 -7.14
N HIS A 78 4.57 -10.86 -7.49
CA HIS A 78 4.41 -10.27 -8.81
C HIS A 78 3.79 -8.89 -8.72
N CYS A 79 4.32 -7.95 -9.52
CA CYS A 79 3.74 -6.63 -9.72
C CYS A 79 3.09 -6.63 -11.11
N ASN A 80 1.81 -6.28 -11.19
CA ASN A 80 1.01 -6.22 -12.41
C ASN A 80 1.09 -7.53 -13.21
N GLY A 81 0.94 -8.64 -12.49
CA GLY A 81 0.92 -9.98 -13.03
C GLY A 81 -0.16 -10.17 -14.09
N LYS A 82 0.15 -10.96 -15.11
CA LYS A 82 -0.83 -11.41 -16.10
C LYS A 82 -0.88 -12.92 -16.09
N ASP A 83 -2.10 -13.46 -16.09
CA ASP A 83 -2.39 -14.89 -16.19
C ASP A 83 -1.63 -15.75 -15.16
N ILE A 84 -1.54 -15.28 -13.90
CA ILE A 84 -0.78 -16.00 -12.88
C ILE A 84 -1.61 -17.17 -12.33
N PRO A 85 -1.13 -18.42 -12.43
CA PRO A 85 -1.83 -19.57 -11.86
C PRO A 85 -1.68 -19.60 -10.33
N HIS A 86 -2.71 -20.12 -9.66
CA HIS A 86 -2.70 -20.38 -8.21
C HIS A 86 -2.38 -19.14 -7.35
N VAL A 87 -3.06 -18.03 -7.65
CA VAL A 87 -3.00 -16.81 -6.84
C VAL A 87 -3.48 -17.13 -5.42
N LEU A 88 -2.62 -16.82 -4.46
CA LEU A 88 -2.88 -16.99 -3.04
C LEU A 88 -3.55 -15.74 -2.46
N ILE A 89 -3.10 -14.56 -2.90
CA ILE A 89 -3.67 -13.26 -2.57
C ILE A 89 -3.35 -12.26 -3.69
N SER A 90 -4.32 -11.42 -4.01
CA SER A 90 -4.20 -10.31 -4.96
C SER A 90 -4.63 -9.02 -4.26
N ALA A 91 -3.78 -8.00 -4.33
CA ALA A 91 -3.95 -6.73 -3.65
C ALA A 91 -3.87 -5.58 -4.67
N ARG A 92 -4.95 -4.81 -4.78
CA ARG A 92 -4.94 -3.55 -5.53
C ARG A 92 -4.27 -2.47 -4.70
N THR A 93 -3.32 -1.76 -5.31
CA THR A 93 -2.42 -0.85 -4.63
C THR A 93 -2.02 0.30 -5.55
N TYR A 94 -1.54 1.40 -4.99
CA TYR A 94 -1.11 2.57 -5.78
C TYR A 94 0.35 2.45 -6.24
N ASP A 95 1.10 1.51 -5.65
CA ASP A 95 2.48 1.22 -6.02
C ASP A 95 2.80 -0.25 -5.68
N ALA A 96 2.70 -1.12 -6.68
CA ALA A 96 3.00 -2.54 -6.50
C ALA A 96 4.49 -2.79 -6.23
N LYS A 97 5.37 -1.92 -6.70
CA LYS A 97 6.81 -2.04 -6.47
C LYS A 97 7.18 -1.72 -5.02
N TRP A 98 6.54 -0.71 -4.43
CA TRP A 98 6.64 -0.43 -3.00
C TRP A 98 6.18 -1.65 -2.19
N MET A 99 5.03 -2.22 -2.53
CA MET A 99 4.51 -3.44 -1.89
C MET A 99 5.52 -4.59 -1.96
N PHE A 100 6.09 -4.84 -3.14
CA PHE A 100 7.10 -5.87 -3.33
C PHE A 100 8.33 -5.66 -2.45
N ASN A 101 8.85 -4.43 -2.40
CA ASN A 101 10.01 -4.11 -1.59
C ASN A 101 9.72 -4.30 -0.09
N ARG A 102 8.53 -3.93 0.36
CA ARG A 102 8.11 -4.09 1.76
C ARG A 102 7.96 -5.56 2.15
N VAL A 103 7.32 -6.35 1.29
CA VAL A 103 7.24 -7.82 1.44
C VAL A 103 8.63 -8.44 1.47
N LYS A 104 9.51 -8.04 0.57
CA LYS A 104 10.90 -8.52 0.51
C LYS A 104 11.69 -8.20 1.78
N GLN A 105 11.47 -7.04 2.36
CA GLN A 105 12.06 -6.67 3.65
C GLN A 105 11.57 -7.57 4.79
N ARG A 106 10.25 -7.82 4.89
CA ARG A 106 9.67 -8.68 5.94
C ARG A 106 10.08 -10.15 5.81
N LEU A 107 10.33 -10.60 4.58
CA LEU A 107 10.77 -11.95 4.25
C LEU A 107 12.29 -12.03 4.01
N SER A 108 13.07 -11.03 4.43
CA SER A 108 14.51 -10.95 4.13
C SER A 108 15.32 -12.12 4.68
N GLU A 109 14.86 -12.73 5.77
CA GLU A 109 15.51 -13.90 6.37
C GLU A 109 15.14 -15.23 5.69
N GLU A 110 14.13 -15.25 4.83
CA GLU A 110 13.68 -16.47 4.16
C GLU A 110 14.59 -16.88 3.00
N LYS A 111 14.43 -18.11 2.53
CA LYS A 111 15.24 -18.65 1.42
C LYS A 111 14.75 -18.13 0.07
N TRP A 112 15.33 -17.03 -0.42
CA TRP A 112 15.11 -16.53 -1.78
C TRP A 112 15.86 -17.39 -2.80
N VAL A 113 15.12 -18.00 -3.73
CA VAL A 113 15.67 -18.83 -4.83
C VAL A 113 15.74 -18.06 -6.15
N SER A 114 15.09 -16.91 -6.22
CA SER A 114 15.23 -15.90 -7.27
C SER A 114 14.81 -14.55 -6.71
N GLU A 115 14.84 -13.49 -7.53
CA GLU A 115 14.52 -12.13 -7.10
C GLU A 115 13.16 -12.01 -6.43
N ASN A 116 12.16 -12.76 -6.92
CA ASN A 116 10.76 -12.66 -6.53
C ASN A 116 10.16 -14.00 -6.08
N VAL A 117 10.99 -15.01 -5.78
CA VAL A 117 10.52 -16.34 -5.35
C VAL A 117 11.27 -16.80 -4.11
N ILE A 118 10.52 -17.22 -3.10
CA ILE A 118 11.02 -17.90 -1.91
C ILE A 118 10.64 -19.38 -1.90
N GLU A 119 11.39 -20.18 -1.16
CA GLU A 119 11.21 -21.62 -1.05
C GLU A 119 11.04 -22.08 0.40
N THR A 120 10.12 -23.03 0.62
CA THR A 120 9.94 -23.70 1.91
C THR A 120 11.15 -24.58 2.31
N PRO A 121 11.38 -24.85 3.60
CA PRO A 121 10.59 -24.44 4.76
C PRO A 121 10.78 -22.95 5.10
N LEU A 122 9.68 -22.29 5.47
CA LEU A 122 9.71 -20.91 5.97
C LEU A 122 10.10 -20.92 7.45
N LYS A 123 10.96 -19.99 7.86
CA LYS A 123 11.53 -19.95 9.21
C LYS A 123 10.50 -19.62 10.28
N ASN A 124 9.65 -18.63 10.01
CA ASN A 124 8.75 -18.04 10.99
C ASN A 124 7.27 -18.45 10.82
N LYS A 125 7.00 -19.54 10.09
CA LYS A 125 5.63 -20.00 9.87
C LYS A 125 4.98 -20.55 11.16
N PRO A 126 3.65 -20.46 11.30
CA PRO A 126 2.90 -21.18 12.31
C PRO A 126 3.17 -22.70 12.22
N ILE A 127 3.61 -23.31 13.31
CA ILE A 127 3.86 -24.75 13.41
C ILE A 127 2.54 -25.48 13.69
N GLY A 128 2.30 -26.61 13.02
CA GLY A 128 1.15 -27.48 13.30
C GLY A 128 -0.17 -27.06 12.67
N VAL A 129 -0.17 -26.02 11.83
CA VAL A 129 -1.35 -25.55 11.11
C VAL A 129 -1.32 -26.07 9.67
N GLU A 130 -2.38 -26.76 9.25
CA GLU A 130 -2.61 -27.08 7.83
C GLU A 130 -2.67 -25.76 7.05
N TYR A 131 -1.95 -25.66 5.92
CA TYR A 131 -1.75 -24.39 5.21
C TYR A 131 -0.98 -23.29 5.97
N GLY A 132 -0.25 -23.63 7.04
CA GLY A 132 0.47 -22.63 7.84
C GLY A 132 1.46 -21.76 7.05
N CYS A 133 2.09 -22.30 6.00
CA CYS A 133 2.92 -21.50 5.10
C CYS A 133 2.09 -20.50 4.26
N ASP A 134 0.92 -20.92 3.77
CA ASP A 134 0.05 -20.09 2.93
C ASP A 134 -0.52 -18.94 3.75
N ILE A 135 -1.02 -19.24 4.95
CA ILE A 135 -1.51 -18.24 5.91
C ILE A 135 -0.39 -17.25 6.28
N TYR A 136 0.83 -17.75 6.51
CA TYR A 136 1.96 -16.89 6.83
C TYR A 136 2.27 -15.89 5.69
N ILE A 137 2.28 -16.34 4.43
CA ILE A 137 2.49 -15.46 3.28
C ILE A 137 1.33 -14.49 3.09
N GLN A 138 0.08 -14.95 3.21
CA GLN A 138 -1.10 -14.07 3.13
C GLN A 138 -1.03 -12.96 4.18
N ASN A 139 -0.73 -13.29 5.43
CA ASN A 139 -0.64 -12.32 6.52
C ASN A 139 0.43 -11.26 6.23
N ILE A 140 1.62 -11.66 5.76
CA ILE A 140 2.67 -10.70 5.42
C ILE A 140 2.23 -9.73 4.32
N VAL A 141 1.56 -10.24 3.28
CA VAL A 141 1.08 -9.40 2.18
C VAL A 141 -0.03 -8.46 2.67
N SER A 142 -1.00 -8.98 3.43
CA SER A 142 -2.09 -8.18 4.02
C SER A 142 -1.55 -7.06 4.91
N ASP A 143 -0.61 -7.37 5.81
CA ASP A 143 -0.03 -6.37 6.70
C ASP A 143 0.75 -5.28 5.94
N CYS A 144 1.39 -5.63 4.81
CA CYS A 144 2.05 -4.63 3.96
C CYS A 144 1.01 -3.74 3.25
N LEU A 145 -0.13 -4.31 2.85
CA LEU A 145 -1.22 -3.55 2.21
C LEU A 145 -1.87 -2.59 3.21
N ASP A 146 -2.12 -3.05 4.43
CA ASP A 146 -2.66 -2.22 5.50
C ASP A 146 -1.69 -1.07 5.83
N GLU A 147 -0.39 -1.34 5.92
CA GLU A 147 0.64 -0.31 6.10
C GLU A 147 0.62 0.73 4.96
N HIS A 148 0.50 0.28 3.71
CA HIS A 148 0.39 1.19 2.56
C HIS A 148 -0.86 2.07 2.67
N ARG A 149 -2.00 1.46 3.04
CA ARG A 149 -3.27 2.16 3.21
C ARG A 149 -3.19 3.21 4.32
N GLU A 150 -2.58 2.87 5.45
CA GLU A 150 -2.35 3.80 6.55
C GLU A 150 -1.48 4.99 6.13
N GLN A 151 -0.38 4.74 5.40
CA GLN A 151 0.49 5.80 4.90
C GLN A 151 -0.26 6.82 4.03
N MET A 152 -1.15 6.33 3.15
CA MET A 152 -1.96 7.20 2.31
C MET A 152 -3.00 8.01 3.09
N ILE A 153 -3.71 7.37 4.03
CA ILE A 153 -4.69 8.07 4.88
C ILE A 153 -3.99 9.15 5.70
N ASN A 154 -2.83 8.84 6.26
CA ASN A 154 -2.01 9.77 7.02
C ASN A 154 -1.56 10.96 6.17
N TYR A 155 -1.10 10.71 4.95
CA TYR A 155 -0.70 11.76 4.02
C TYR A 155 -1.87 12.67 3.64
N VAL A 156 -3.02 12.11 3.27
CA VAL A 156 -4.22 12.89 2.93
C VAL A 156 -4.71 13.71 4.14
N THR A 157 -4.65 13.13 5.33
CA THR A 157 -5.03 13.81 6.57
C THR A 157 -4.08 14.97 6.86
N PHE A 158 -2.77 14.79 6.68
CA PHE A 158 -1.78 15.85 6.80
C PHE A 158 -2.05 17.01 5.84
N LEU A 159 -2.28 16.72 4.54
CA LEU A 159 -2.62 17.74 3.55
C LEU A 159 -3.88 18.54 3.94
N HIS A 160 -4.89 17.86 4.48
CA HIS A 160 -6.10 18.53 4.96
C HIS A 160 -5.79 19.47 6.14
N GLN A 161 -5.01 19.01 7.13
CA GLN A 161 -4.63 19.82 8.28
C GLN A 161 -3.87 21.08 7.87
N GLU A 162 -2.92 20.96 6.95
CA GLU A 162 -2.16 22.10 6.42
C GLU A 162 -3.05 23.09 5.66
N HIS A 163 -4.03 22.60 4.89
CA HIS A 163 -5.01 23.47 4.24
C HIS A 163 -5.88 24.25 5.26
N VAL A 164 -6.28 23.61 6.36
CA VAL A 164 -7.08 24.26 7.41
C VAL A 164 -6.28 25.32 8.16
N LYS A 165 -4.99 25.09 8.44
CA LYS A 165 -4.12 26.05 9.14
C LYS A 165 -3.78 27.28 8.29
N ASN A 166 -3.72 27.13 6.96
CA ASN A 166 -3.35 28.20 6.03
C ASN A 166 -4.55 29.02 5.50
N LYS A 167 -5.73 28.87 6.13
CA LYS A 167 -6.94 29.68 5.93
C LYS A 167 -7.13 30.68 7.05
#